data_AF-A0A9P0NEL3-F1
#
_entry.id   AF-A0A9P0NEL3-F1
#
_cell.length_a   1.000
_cell.length_b   1.000
_cell.length_c   1.000
_cell.angle_alpha   90.00
_cell.angle_beta   90.00
_cell.angle_gamma   90.00
#
_symmetry.space_group_name_H-M   'P 1'
#
loop_
_entity.id
_entity.type
_entity.pdbx_description
1 polymer ?
#
loop_
_entity_poly.entity_id
_entity_poly.type
_entity_poly.pdbx_seq_one_letter_code
_entity_poly.pdbx_strand_id
1 'polypeptide(L)'
;MDGLAFLPIEDVKKGMIYLRTIVSFDAEQLLDYFDKTYVNGTYRRIQCNSTCGATFRNNPPLFPIPLWNVHAATINDEARTNNSTEGWNHRFSKLVGQNHPTVWTMVNKIRLEIAADETKLAQSSLGIVQKKEKLMKTLKIN
;
A
#
# COMPACT_ATOMS: atom_id res chain seq x y z
N MET A 1 -17.27 -11.81 1.26
CA MET A 1 -16.14 -10.86 1.13
C MET A 1 -15.95 -10.67 -0.36
N ASP A 2 -16.67 -9.71 -0.94
CA ASP A 2 -17.04 -9.78 -2.37
C ASP A 2 -16.27 -8.74 -3.22
N GLY A 3 -15.13 -8.26 -2.70
CA GLY A 3 -14.29 -7.27 -3.38
C GLY A 3 -13.14 -7.92 -4.14
N LEU A 4 -12.73 -7.32 -5.26
CA LEU A 4 -11.60 -7.79 -6.07
C LEU A 4 -10.30 -8.00 -5.28
N ALA A 5 -10.09 -7.21 -4.22
CA ALA A 5 -8.88 -7.31 -3.38
C ALA A 5 -8.80 -8.60 -2.57
N PHE A 6 -9.93 -9.31 -2.45
CA PHE A 6 -10.03 -10.59 -1.73
C PHE A 6 -10.09 -11.78 -2.68
N LEU A 7 -9.97 -11.60 -3.99
CA LEU A 7 -9.84 -12.72 -4.92
C LEU A 7 -8.38 -13.18 -4.99
N PRO A 8 -8.11 -14.46 -5.25
CA PRO A 8 -6.82 -14.91 -5.72
C PRO A 8 -6.34 -14.05 -6.89
N ILE A 9 -5.04 -13.75 -6.96
CA ILE A 9 -4.47 -12.79 -7.93
C ILE A 9 -4.83 -13.20 -9.37
N GLU A 10 -4.82 -14.51 -9.64
CA GLU A 10 -5.19 -15.14 -10.91
C GLU A 10 -6.65 -14.92 -11.32
N ASP A 11 -7.53 -14.71 -10.35
CA ASP A 11 -8.97 -14.56 -10.58
C ASP A 11 -9.43 -13.10 -10.60
N VAL A 12 -8.60 -12.15 -10.17
CA VAL A 12 -8.92 -10.71 -10.17
C VAL A 12 -9.37 -10.22 -11.55
N LYS A 13 -8.71 -10.66 -12.64
CA LYS A 13 -9.10 -10.28 -14.00
C LYS A 13 -10.47 -10.84 -14.40
N LYS A 14 -10.78 -12.08 -13.98
CA LYS A 14 -12.11 -12.68 -14.22
C LYS A 14 -13.18 -11.93 -13.41
N GLY A 15 -12.87 -11.59 -12.17
CA GLY A 15 -13.73 -10.76 -11.32
C GLY A 15 -14.03 -9.40 -11.94
N MET A 16 -13.05 -8.76 -12.57
CA MET A 16 -13.26 -7.50 -13.30
C MET A 16 -14.23 -7.66 -14.48
N ILE A 17 -14.09 -8.74 -15.26
CA ILE A 17 -15.01 -9.04 -16.37
C ILE A 17 -16.44 -9.21 -15.83
N TYR A 18 -16.61 -9.95 -14.72
CA TYR A 18 -17.91 -10.12 -14.08
C TYR A 18 -18.48 -8.80 -13.53
N LEU A 19 -17.66 -7.94 -12.92
CA LEU A 19 -18.12 -6.63 -12.46
C LEU A 19 -18.69 -5.77 -13.59
N ARG A 20 -18.09 -5.82 -14.78
CA ARG A 20 -18.60 -5.11 -15.96
C ARG A 20 -19.99 -5.58 -16.40
N THR A 21 -20.41 -6.80 -16.07
CA THR A 21 -21.74 -7.30 -16.43
C THR A 21 -22.84 -6.90 -15.45
N ILE A 22 -22.47 -6.50 -14.22
CA ILE A 22 -23.44 -6.22 -13.15
C ILE A 22 -23.46 -4.75 -12.70
N VAL A 23 -22.44 -3.96 -13.05
CA VAL A 23 -22.33 -2.54 -12.69
C VAL A 23 -23.32 -1.68 -13.48
N SER A 24 -23.92 -0.69 -12.83
CA SER A 24 -24.80 0.30 -13.46
C SER A 24 -24.04 1.25 -14.37
N PHE A 25 -24.73 1.82 -15.36
CA PHE A 25 -24.15 2.80 -16.30
C PHE A 25 -23.45 3.97 -15.59
N ASP A 26 -24.02 4.47 -14.49
CA ASP A 26 -23.46 5.59 -13.71
C ASP A 26 -22.05 5.32 -13.15
N ALA A 27 -21.66 4.06 -13.00
CA ALA A 27 -20.37 3.64 -12.47
C ALA A 27 -19.40 3.12 -13.56
N GLU A 28 -19.77 3.17 -14.85
CA GLU A 28 -18.90 2.73 -15.95
C GLU A 28 -17.58 3.51 -16.00
N GLN A 29 -17.63 4.83 -15.82
CA GLN A 29 -16.42 5.66 -15.83
C GLN A 29 -15.48 5.31 -14.69
N LEU A 30 -16.02 5.04 -13.51
CA LEU A 30 -15.25 4.60 -12.35
C LEU A 30 -14.63 3.23 -12.61
N LEU A 31 -15.40 2.29 -13.16
CA LEU A 31 -14.94 0.94 -13.45
C LEU A 31 -13.86 0.92 -14.53
N ASP A 32 -14.01 1.75 -15.57
CA ASP A 32 -13.01 1.92 -16.63
C ASP A 32 -11.71 2.54 -16.09
N TYR A 33 -11.81 3.56 -15.24
CA TYR A 33 -10.65 4.11 -14.53
C TYR A 33 -9.97 3.05 -13.67
N PHE A 34 -10.73 2.27 -12.91
CA PHE A 34 -10.17 1.24 -12.04
C PHE A 34 -9.48 0.14 -12.84
N ASP A 35 -10.11 -0.35 -13.90
CA ASP A 35 -9.55 -1.39 -14.76
C ASP A 35 -8.23 -0.94 -15.41
N LYS A 36 -8.17 0.29 -15.90
CA LYS A 36 -6.97 0.89 -16.49
C LYS A 36 -5.87 1.12 -15.46
N THR A 37 -6.21 1.60 -14.27
CA THR A 37 -5.25 2.00 -13.25
C THR A 37 -4.70 0.81 -12.46
N TYR A 38 -5.53 -0.20 -12.19
CA TYR A 38 -5.25 -1.25 -11.19
C TYR A 38 -5.22 -2.69 -11.73
N VAL A 39 -5.89 -3.00 -12.87
CA VAL A 39 -6.12 -4.39 -13.30
C VAL A 39 -5.46 -4.72 -14.65
N ASN A 40 -5.95 -4.15 -15.75
CA ASN A 40 -5.52 -4.51 -17.12
C ASN A 40 -4.53 -3.51 -17.74
N GLY A 41 -4.45 -2.29 -17.21
CA GLY A 41 -3.62 -1.26 -17.82
C GLY A 41 -4.28 -0.63 -19.05
N THR A 42 -3.48 -0.01 -19.90
CA THR A 42 -3.94 0.63 -21.14
C THR A 42 -3.24 0.03 -22.35
N TYR A 43 -3.77 0.25 -23.56
CA TYR A 43 -3.08 -0.12 -24.80
C TYR A 43 -2.70 1.15 -25.56
N ARG A 44 -1.43 1.24 -25.96
CA ARG A 44 -0.93 2.35 -26.80
C ARG A 44 -0.69 1.83 -28.21
N ARG A 45 -1.21 2.54 -29.21
CA ARG A 45 -0.87 2.27 -30.62
C ARG A 45 0.62 2.51 -30.84
N ILE A 46 1.28 1.53 -31.44
CA ILE A 46 2.62 1.69 -31.98
C ILE A 46 2.46 2.13 -33.44
N GLN A 47 3.09 3.24 -33.80
CA GLN A 47 3.22 3.61 -35.20
C GLN A 47 4.20 2.63 -35.84
N CYS A 48 3.73 1.91 -36.83
CA CYS A 48 4.57 1.05 -37.65
C CYS A 48 4.49 1.54 -39.10
N ASN A 49 5.58 1.43 -39.85
CA ASN A 49 5.64 1.93 -41.23
C ASN A 49 4.64 1.16 -42.11
N SER A 50 4.23 1.79 -43.22
CA SER A 50 3.03 1.57 -44.03
C SER A 50 2.70 0.14 -44.53
N THR A 51 3.47 -0.88 -44.15
CA THR A 51 3.32 -2.29 -44.53
C THR A 51 2.78 -3.20 -43.43
N CYS A 52 2.69 -2.74 -42.17
CA CYS A 52 2.12 -3.52 -41.07
C CYS A 52 0.81 -2.91 -40.55
N GLY A 53 -0.15 -3.77 -40.20
CA GLY A 53 -1.41 -3.34 -39.59
C GLY A 53 -1.20 -2.61 -38.26
N ALA A 54 -2.27 -2.02 -37.72
CA ALA A 54 -2.20 -1.33 -36.43
C ALA A 54 -1.70 -2.28 -35.32
N THR A 55 -0.50 -2.02 -34.80
CA THR A 55 0.08 -2.76 -33.68
C THR A 55 -0.18 -2.00 -32.39
N PHE A 56 -0.52 -2.73 -31.32
CA PHE A 56 -0.80 -2.16 -30.00
C PHE A 56 0.16 -2.76 -28.98
N ARG A 57 0.68 -1.93 -28.08
CA ARG A 57 1.47 -2.35 -26.92
C ARG A 57 0.68 -2.16 -25.66
N ASN A 58 0.67 -3.20 -24.81
CA ASN A 58 0.14 -3.07 -23.45
C ASN A 58 1.07 -2.17 -22.63
N ASN A 59 0.47 -1.19 -21.98
CA ASN A 59 1.05 -0.37 -20.94
C ASN A 59 0.46 -0.87 -19.62
N PRO A 60 1.27 -1.47 -18.73
CA PRO A 60 0.77 -2.12 -17.52
C PRO A 60 0.04 -1.12 -16.59
N PRO A 61 -0.82 -1.62 -15.69
CA PRO A 61 -1.48 -0.77 -14.69
C PRO A 61 -0.45 -0.04 -13.82
N LEU A 62 -0.79 1.19 -13.42
CA LEU A 62 0.06 2.03 -12.55
C LEU A 62 0.26 1.38 -11.18
N PHE A 63 -0.79 0.72 -10.67
CA PHE A 63 -0.76 -0.02 -9.41
C PHE A 63 -1.13 -1.48 -9.69
N PRO A 64 -0.15 -2.35 -9.95
CA PRO A 64 -0.42 -3.74 -10.37
C PRO A 64 -1.09 -4.55 -9.26
N ILE A 65 -1.85 -5.58 -9.65
CA ILE A 65 -2.65 -6.43 -8.73
C ILE A 65 -1.90 -6.85 -7.46
N PRO A 66 -0.63 -7.35 -7.52
CA PRO A 66 0.07 -7.78 -6.32
C PRO A 66 0.36 -6.67 -5.30
N LEU A 67 0.28 -5.40 -5.71
CA LEU A 67 0.55 -4.24 -4.84
C LEU A 67 -0.61 -3.95 -3.89
N TRP A 68 -1.85 -4.17 -4.32
CA TRP A 68 -3.05 -3.77 -3.58
C TRP A 68 -3.95 -4.95 -3.17
N ASN A 69 -3.70 -6.14 -3.70
CA ASN A 69 -4.43 -7.35 -3.32
C ASN A 69 -4.09 -7.75 -1.88
N VAL A 70 -5.10 -8.18 -1.12
CA VAL A 70 -4.98 -8.57 0.30
C VAL A 70 -5.44 -10.01 0.54
N HIS A 71 -5.66 -10.81 -0.51
CA HIS A 71 -6.16 -12.17 -0.39
C HIS A 71 -5.26 -13.06 0.47
N ALA A 72 -3.96 -13.12 0.14
CA ALA A 72 -2.99 -13.93 0.89
C ALA A 72 -2.91 -13.47 2.36
N ALA A 73 -2.78 -12.17 2.59
CA ALA A 73 -2.76 -11.61 3.94
C ALA A 73 -4.04 -11.92 4.72
N THR A 74 -5.20 -11.94 4.05
CA THR A 74 -6.48 -12.27 4.69
C THR A 74 -6.56 -13.75 5.08
N ILE A 75 -6.11 -14.67 4.21
CA ILE A 75 -6.12 -16.10 4.50
C ILE A 75 -5.11 -16.47 5.59
N ASN A 76 -3.97 -15.78 5.62
CA ASN A 76 -2.90 -16.02 6.59
C ASN A 76 -3.09 -15.29 7.94
N ASP A 77 -4.20 -14.55 8.11
CA ASP A 77 -4.44 -13.67 9.27
C ASP A 77 -3.30 -12.66 9.52
N GLU A 78 -2.68 -12.18 8.44
CA GLU A 78 -1.64 -11.17 8.49
C GLU A 78 -2.25 -9.76 8.61
N ALA A 79 -1.41 -8.81 9.04
CA ALA A 79 -1.81 -7.41 9.12
C ALA A 79 -2.19 -6.87 7.72
N ARG A 80 -3.50 -6.66 7.49
CA ARG A 80 -4.05 -6.12 6.23
C ARG A 80 -3.73 -4.64 5.99
N THR A 81 -3.26 -3.93 7.01
CA THR A 81 -3.08 -2.48 7.03
C THR A 81 -1.64 -2.12 7.35
N ASN A 82 -1.15 -1.02 6.78
CA ASN A 82 0.15 -0.41 7.06
C ASN A 82 0.25 0.27 8.46
N ASN A 83 -0.65 0.00 9.40
CA ASN A 83 -0.71 0.64 10.72
C ASN A 83 0.63 0.66 11.46
N SER A 84 1.39 -0.44 11.38
CA SER A 84 2.73 -0.52 11.99
C SER A 84 3.71 0.47 11.35
N THR A 85 3.66 0.59 10.02
CA THR A 85 4.46 1.54 9.24
C THR A 85 4.03 2.97 9.52
N GLU A 86 2.72 3.27 9.59
CA GLU A 86 2.20 4.58 9.94
C GLU A 86 2.61 4.99 11.36
N GLY A 87 2.51 4.05 12.32
CA GLY A 87 2.94 4.25 13.69
C GLY A 87 4.44 4.56 13.78
N TRP A 88 5.27 3.82 13.03
CA TRP A 88 6.70 4.08 12.94
C TRP A 88 6.99 5.43 12.30
N ASN A 89 6.39 5.74 11.14
CA ASN A 89 6.56 7.02 10.44
C ASN A 89 6.15 8.21 11.31
N HIS A 90 5.05 8.09 12.06
CA HIS A 90 4.59 9.13 12.98
C HIS A 90 5.60 9.38 14.11
N ARG A 91 6.12 8.30 14.71
CA ARG A 91 7.14 8.39 15.77
C ARG A 91 8.44 8.97 15.24
N PHE A 92 8.88 8.51 14.06
CA PHE A 92 10.09 8.99 13.41
C PHE A 92 10.00 10.46 13.00
N SER A 93 8.86 10.90 12.45
CA SER A 93 8.61 12.31 12.14
C SER A 93 8.74 13.20 13.39
N LYS A 94 8.25 12.73 14.54
CA LYS A 94 8.45 13.41 15.83
C LYS A 94 9.93 13.45 16.25
N LEU A 95 10.70 12.38 16.04
CA LEU A 95 12.14 12.36 16.32
C LEU A 95 12.90 13.36 15.43
N VAL A 96 12.56 13.42 14.14
CA VAL A 96 13.16 14.37 13.19
C VAL A 96 12.84 15.80 13.60
N GLY A 97 11.57 16.09 13.92
CA GLY A 97 11.13 17.38 14.47
C GLY A 97 11.25 18.55 13.49
N GLN A 98 11.37 18.29 12.19
CA GLN A 98 11.56 19.28 11.13
C GLN A 98 10.69 18.93 9.92
N ASN A 99 10.09 19.94 9.29
CA ASN A 99 9.26 19.76 8.10
C ASN A 99 10.10 19.52 6.83
N HIS A 100 11.29 20.13 6.75
CA HIS A 100 12.18 20.06 5.58
C HIS A 100 13.63 19.76 6.01
N PRO A 101 13.90 18.58 6.57
CA PRO A 101 15.24 18.20 6.97
C PRO A 101 16.17 18.04 5.76
N THR A 102 17.44 18.37 5.93
CA THR A 102 18.46 18.01 4.93
C THR A 102 18.67 16.49 4.91
N VAL A 103 19.20 15.96 3.80
CA VAL A 103 19.59 14.54 3.71
C VAL A 103 20.54 14.16 4.85
N TRP A 104 21.47 15.03 5.21
CA TRP A 104 22.40 14.79 6.32
C TRP A 104 21.67 14.68 7.67
N THR A 105 20.73 15.59 7.94
CA THR A 105 19.88 15.53 9.13
C THR A 105 19.12 14.21 9.18
N MET A 106 18.53 13.79 8.06
CA MET A 106 17.79 12.54 7.95
C MET A 106 18.67 11.33 8.31
N VAL A 107 19.88 11.23 7.73
CA VAL A 107 20.83 10.14 8.00
C VAL A 107 21.18 10.07 9.48
N ASN A 108 21.44 11.20 10.12
CA ASN A 108 21.75 11.24 11.56
C ASN A 108 20.55 10.79 12.41
N LYS A 109 19.33 11.20 12.06
CA LYS A 109 18.11 10.79 12.77
C LYS A 109 17.81 9.31 12.62
N ILE A 110 18.06 8.73 11.44
CA ILE A 110 17.96 7.28 11.22
C ILE A 110 18.93 6.51 12.13
N ARG A 111 20.19 6.96 12.24
CA ARG A 111 21.18 6.34 13.14
C ARG A 111 20.72 6.37 14.60
N LEU A 112 20.07 7.45 15.03
CA LEU A 112 19.52 7.55 16.38
C LEU A 112 18.36 6.58 16.64
N GLU A 113 17.44 6.38 15.68
CA GLU A 113 16.40 5.34 15.84
C GLU A 113 17.03 3.95 15.94
N ILE A 114 18.01 3.64 15.09
CA ILE A 114 18.69 2.33 15.10
C ILE A 114 19.32 2.08 16.48
N ALA A 115 20.09 3.05 17.00
CA ALA A 115 20.70 2.94 18.32
C ALA A 115 19.64 2.78 19.44
N ALA A 116 18.51 3.48 19.35
CA ALA A 116 17.41 3.34 20.31
C ALA A 116 16.77 1.95 20.26
N ASP A 117 16.58 1.38 19.07
CA ASP A 117 16.02 0.04 18.89
C ASP A 117 17.01 -1.06 19.32
N GLU A 118 18.31 -0.94 19.02
CA GLU A 118 19.36 -1.81 19.55
C GLU A 118 19.37 -1.81 21.08
N THR A 119 19.24 -0.64 21.69
CA THR A 119 19.17 -0.50 23.15
C THR A 119 17.94 -1.20 23.73
N LYS A 120 16.77 -1.08 23.08
CA LYS A 120 15.55 -1.80 23.50
C LYS A 120 15.71 -3.31 23.40
N LEU A 121 16.32 -3.80 22.32
CA LEU A 121 16.58 -5.23 22.11
C LEU A 121 17.53 -5.78 23.19
N ALA A 122 18.62 -5.06 23.49
CA ALA A 122 19.56 -5.43 24.54
C ALA A 122 18.91 -5.41 25.94
N GLN A 123 18.04 -4.43 26.24
CA GLN A 123 17.29 -4.43 27.49
C GLN A 123 16.31 -5.59 27.57
N SER A 124 15.63 -5.92 26.47
CA SER A 124 14.71 -7.04 26.39
C SER A 124 15.44 -8.38 26.60
N SER A 125 16.64 -8.57 26.07
CA SER A 125 17.42 -9.80 26.27
C SER A 125 17.91 -9.95 27.71
N LEU A 126 18.10 -8.84 28.42
CA LEU A 126 18.39 -8.80 29.86
C LEU A 126 17.13 -8.97 30.74
N GLY A 127 15.95 -9.18 30.16
CA GLY A 127 14.68 -9.32 30.89
C GLY A 127 14.15 -8.02 31.50
N ILE A 128 14.72 -6.87 31.12
CA ILE A 128 14.26 -5.56 31.60
C ILE A 128 12.97 -5.20 30.85
N VAL A 129 11.83 -5.38 31.50
CA VAL A 129 10.52 -5.03 30.92
C VAL A 129 10.35 -3.52 30.91
N GLN A 130 10.40 -2.90 29.73
CA GLN A 130 10.00 -1.50 29.59
C GLN A 130 8.51 -1.35 29.92
N LYS A 131 8.21 -0.45 30.87
CA LYS A 131 6.83 -0.17 31.30
C LYS A 131 6.07 0.48 30.14
N LYS A 132 5.07 -0.21 29.59
CA LYS A 132 4.14 0.41 28.62
C LYS A 132 3.29 1.45 29.35
N GLU A 133 3.51 2.73 29.08
CA GLU A 133 2.55 3.77 29.47
C GLU A 133 1.27 3.58 28.66
N LYS A 134 0.17 3.26 29.35
CA LYS A 134 -1.16 3.26 28.75
C LYS A 134 -1.54 4.72 28.51
N LEU A 135 -1.60 5.15 27.26
CA LEU A 135 -2.15 6.44 26.89
C LEU A 135 -3.66 6.43 27.22
N MET A 136 -4.04 7.00 28.37
CA MET A 136 -5.46 7.25 28.67
C MET A 136 -5.96 8.31 27.70
N LYS A 137 -6.73 7.90 26.69
CA LYS A 137 -7.51 8.83 25.86
C LYS A 137 -8.62 9.40 26.76
N THR A 138 -8.43 10.59 27.31
CA THR A 138 -9.52 11.37 27.91
C THR A 138 -10.56 11.66 26.83
N LEU A 139 -11.69 10.94 26.89
CA LEU A 139 -12.90 11.28 26.16
C LEU A 139 -13.40 12.62 26.70
N LYS A 140 -13.21 13.70 25.96
CA LYS A 140 -13.99 14.93 26.18
C LYS A 140 -15.32 14.74 25.45
N ILE A 141 -16.35 14.46 26.23
CA ILE A 141 -17.74 14.52 25.80
C ILE A 141 -18.09 16.02 25.76
N ASN A 142 -18.46 16.52 24.58
CA ASN A 142 -19.24 17.74 24.41
C ASN A 142 -20.51 17.35 23.69
#